data_AF-A0A1F4GGA9-F1
#
_entry.id   AF-A0A1F4GGA9-F1
#
_cell.length_a   1.000
_cell.length_b   1.000
_cell.length_c   1.000
_cell.angle_alpha   90.00
_cell.angle_beta   90.00
_cell.angle_gamma   90.00
#
_symmetry.space_group_name_H-M   'P 1'
#
loop_
_entity.id
_entity.type
_entity.pdbx_description
1 polymer ?
#
loop_
_entity_poly.entity_id
_entity_poly.type
_entity_poly.pdbx_seq_one_letter_code
_entity_poly.pdbx_strand_id
1 'polypeptide(L)'
;MFKPVSKFAVAALLSASASMASAALVSSGVANVTGTWSFDFDTGVQGNFIFDAGQDAWWEQMTSSTRQLVPTNGAQIVNLGSVSFAGLTEAALQSLSYGLTPIVGSNAGNQLTFGDVFAVKTTSGNYAKVLVSAPFFDPGNNNGLIFYYETYSGVVPEPASVALVLAGVGVVGWVARKKKPALV
;
A
#
# COMPACT_ATOMS: atom_id res chain seq x y z
N MET A 1 32.15 38.57 51.64
CA MET A 1 31.87 38.77 50.20
C MET A 1 31.58 37.41 49.58
N PHE A 2 30.31 36.98 49.55
CA PHE A 2 29.86 35.70 49.00
C PHE A 2 28.87 35.99 47.86
N LYS A 3 29.16 35.50 46.65
CA LYS A 3 28.31 35.65 45.46
C LYS A 3 27.28 34.52 45.40
N PRO A 4 26.03 34.76 44.95
CA PRO A 4 25.04 33.70 44.80
C PRO A 4 25.26 32.92 43.49
N VAL A 5 25.17 31.59 43.57
CA VAL A 5 25.21 30.71 42.40
C VAL A 5 23.84 30.69 41.73
N SER A 6 23.81 31.11 40.47
CA SER A 6 22.69 31.01 39.54
C SER A 6 22.22 29.57 39.40
N LYS A 7 20.94 29.30 39.70
CA LYS A 7 20.31 28.03 39.38
C LYS A 7 19.78 28.10 37.95
N PHE A 8 20.48 27.38 37.07
CA PHE A 8 20.04 27.08 35.71
C PHE A 8 18.66 26.43 35.74
N ALA A 9 17.66 27.11 35.15
CA ALA A 9 16.42 26.49 34.74
C ALA A 9 16.68 25.77 33.42
N VAL A 10 16.76 24.43 33.46
CA VAL A 10 16.82 23.61 32.25
C VAL A 10 15.41 23.48 31.70
N ALA A 11 15.22 24.00 30.48
CA ALA A 11 14.01 23.87 29.69
C ALA A 11 13.76 22.42 29.28
N ALA A 12 12.52 21.94 29.45
CA ALA A 12 12.03 20.75 28.77
C ALA A 12 11.14 21.19 27.60
N LEU A 13 11.76 21.52 26.47
CA LEU A 13 11.07 21.60 25.19
C LEU A 13 10.77 20.16 24.76
N LEU A 14 9.51 19.75 24.90
CA LEU A 14 9.01 18.48 24.40
C LEU A 14 8.87 18.60 22.88
N SER A 15 9.96 18.38 22.16
CA SER A 15 9.95 18.28 20.70
C SER A 15 9.20 17.00 20.33
N ALA A 16 7.88 17.10 20.16
CA ALA A 16 7.11 16.04 19.52
C ALA A 16 7.50 16.02 18.04
N SER A 17 8.55 15.27 17.70
CA SER A 17 8.79 14.87 16.32
C SER A 17 7.64 13.94 15.91
N ALA A 18 6.64 14.51 15.24
CA ALA A 18 5.70 13.72 14.46
C ALA A 18 6.51 13.01 13.37
N SER A 19 6.96 11.79 13.63
CA SER A 19 7.47 10.93 12.58
C SER A 19 6.30 10.70 11.63
N MET A 20 6.38 11.24 10.41
CA MET A 20 5.49 10.88 9.31
C MET A 20 5.53 9.35 9.19
N ALA A 21 4.49 8.67 9.67
CA ALA A 21 4.39 7.24 9.49
C ALA A 21 4.10 7.00 8.02
N SER A 22 5.05 6.38 7.33
CA SER A 22 4.84 5.84 5.99
C SER A 22 4.26 4.43 6.14
N ALA A 23 3.28 4.04 5.33
CA ALA A 23 2.88 2.65 5.28
C ALA A 23 4.05 1.76 4.91
N ALA A 24 4.02 0.57 5.49
CA ALA A 24 4.92 -0.50 5.14
C ALA A 24 4.64 -0.99 3.72
N LEU A 25 5.70 -1.22 2.95
CA LEU A 25 5.64 -1.98 1.71
C LEU A 25 5.27 -3.43 2.05
N VAL A 26 4.16 -3.92 1.49
CA VAL A 26 3.63 -5.27 1.69
C VAL A 26 4.24 -6.23 0.67
N SER A 27 4.22 -5.83 -0.60
CA SER A 27 4.73 -6.64 -1.72
C SER A 27 5.15 -5.74 -2.88
N SER A 28 6.09 -6.20 -3.69
CA SER A 28 6.48 -5.55 -4.93
C SER A 28 7.14 -6.54 -5.90
N GLY A 29 7.12 -6.20 -7.18
CA GLY A 29 7.82 -6.99 -8.18
C GLY A 29 7.37 -6.72 -9.60
N VAL A 30 7.84 -7.58 -10.50
CA VAL A 30 7.37 -7.64 -11.88
C VAL A 30 6.52 -8.89 -12.03
N ALA A 31 5.35 -8.75 -12.63
CA ALA A 31 4.46 -9.87 -12.92
C ALA A 31 4.09 -9.90 -14.40
N ASN A 32 3.78 -11.10 -14.86
CA ASN A 32 3.22 -11.36 -16.17
C ASN A 32 1.97 -12.23 -15.97
N VAL A 33 0.81 -11.59 -15.92
CA VAL A 33 -0.47 -12.27 -15.69
C VAL A 33 -0.96 -12.80 -17.01
N THR A 34 -0.80 -14.10 -17.22
CA THR A 34 -1.24 -14.79 -18.44
C THR A 34 -2.76 -14.84 -18.55
N GLY A 35 -3.33 -14.92 -19.76
CA GLY A 35 -4.77 -15.11 -19.93
C GLY A 35 -5.21 -16.55 -19.69
N THR A 36 -6.31 -16.88 -19.04
CA THR A 36 -7.20 -16.05 -18.22
C THR A 36 -6.92 -16.33 -16.73
N TRP A 37 -5.88 -15.71 -16.18
CA TRP A 37 -5.47 -15.88 -14.78
C TRP A 37 -5.67 -14.61 -13.97
N SER A 38 -5.65 -14.76 -12.65
CA SER A 38 -5.78 -13.69 -11.68
C SER A 38 -4.46 -13.41 -10.96
N PHE A 39 -4.38 -12.26 -10.32
CA PHE A 39 -3.22 -11.85 -9.54
C PHE A 39 -3.64 -11.32 -8.18
N ASP A 40 -2.91 -11.73 -7.15
CA ASP A 40 -2.96 -11.22 -5.79
C ASP A 40 -1.80 -10.23 -5.60
N PHE A 41 -2.12 -8.96 -5.38
CA PHE A 41 -1.12 -7.90 -5.20
C PHE A 41 -0.51 -7.87 -3.80
N ASP A 42 -1.13 -8.55 -2.82
CA ASP A 42 -0.61 -8.68 -1.46
C ASP A 42 0.47 -9.77 -1.37
N THR A 43 0.32 -10.86 -2.13
CA THR A 43 1.29 -11.97 -2.13
C THR A 43 2.21 -11.99 -3.35
N GLY A 44 1.83 -11.31 -4.43
CA GLY A 44 2.56 -11.31 -5.69
C GLY A 44 2.40 -12.58 -6.52
N VAL A 45 1.36 -13.36 -6.25
CA VAL A 45 1.16 -14.69 -6.82
C VAL A 45 0.01 -14.67 -7.83
N GLN A 46 0.25 -15.30 -8.99
CA GLN A 46 -0.80 -15.57 -9.97
C GLN A 46 -1.63 -16.79 -9.53
N GLY A 47 -2.96 -16.67 -9.58
CA GLY A 47 -3.88 -17.73 -9.20
C GLY A 47 -5.20 -17.69 -9.96
N ASN A 48 -6.21 -18.38 -9.43
CA ASN A 48 -7.54 -18.45 -10.02
C ASN A 48 -8.57 -17.90 -9.02
N PHE A 49 -9.16 -16.75 -9.34
CA PHE A 49 -10.10 -16.07 -8.44
C PHE A 49 -11.34 -16.90 -8.06
N ILE A 50 -11.68 -17.95 -8.82
CA ILE A 50 -12.81 -18.84 -8.50
C ILE A 50 -12.52 -19.66 -7.24
N PHE A 51 -11.25 -20.06 -7.04
CA PHE A 51 -10.84 -20.95 -5.94
C PHE A 51 -9.98 -20.26 -4.88
N ASP A 52 -9.48 -19.07 -5.21
CA ASP A 52 -8.59 -18.31 -4.35
C ASP A 52 -9.18 -16.91 -4.10
N ALA A 53 -9.66 -16.72 -2.88
CA ALA A 53 -10.29 -15.49 -2.44
C ALA A 53 -9.29 -14.33 -2.26
N GLY A 54 -7.98 -14.59 -2.25
CA GLY A 54 -6.94 -13.56 -2.18
C GLY A 54 -6.71 -12.83 -3.51
N GLN A 55 -7.24 -13.35 -4.61
CA GLN A 55 -7.01 -12.78 -5.93
C GLN A 55 -7.75 -11.45 -6.11
N ASP A 56 -7.02 -10.39 -6.46
CA ASP A 56 -7.54 -9.03 -6.52
C ASP A 56 -8.00 -8.62 -7.92
N ALA A 57 -7.32 -9.10 -8.97
CA ALA A 57 -7.65 -8.77 -10.33
C ALA A 57 -7.54 -9.97 -11.26
N TRP A 58 -8.53 -10.14 -12.12
CA TRP A 58 -8.56 -11.16 -13.16
C TRP A 58 -8.25 -10.54 -14.52
N TRP A 59 -7.22 -11.05 -15.17
CA TRP A 59 -6.93 -10.74 -16.57
C TRP A 59 -7.82 -11.59 -17.47
N GLU A 60 -9.00 -11.05 -17.76
CA GLU A 60 -10.01 -11.73 -18.57
C GLU A 60 -9.70 -11.55 -20.06
N GLN A 61 -9.53 -12.68 -20.76
CA GLN A 61 -9.47 -12.73 -22.21
C GLN A 61 -10.73 -13.40 -22.74
N MET A 62 -11.60 -12.60 -23.35
CA MET A 62 -12.83 -13.08 -23.99
C MET A 62 -12.55 -13.61 -25.39
N THR A 63 -11.63 -12.96 -26.11
CA THR A 63 -11.20 -13.34 -27.46
C THR A 63 -9.70 -13.06 -27.63
N SER A 64 -9.17 -13.33 -28.82
CA SER A 64 -7.78 -12.99 -29.17
C SER A 64 -7.49 -11.49 -29.19
N SER A 65 -8.51 -10.62 -29.24
CA SER A 65 -8.37 -9.17 -29.32
C SER A 65 -9.16 -8.40 -28.24
N THR A 66 -10.02 -9.09 -27.50
CA THR A 66 -10.91 -8.50 -26.49
C THR A 66 -10.52 -9.00 -25.12
N ARG A 67 -10.12 -8.07 -24.26
CA ARG A 67 -9.55 -8.31 -22.94
C ARG A 67 -9.88 -7.18 -21.99
N GLN A 68 -9.88 -7.48 -20.70
CA GLN A 68 -10.05 -6.49 -19.65
C GLN A 68 -9.44 -6.98 -18.34
N LEU A 69 -9.04 -6.02 -17.49
CA LEU A 69 -8.66 -6.29 -16.12
C LEU A 69 -9.88 -6.08 -15.23
N VAL A 70 -10.39 -7.17 -14.64
CA VAL A 70 -11.61 -7.18 -13.82
C VAL A 70 -11.22 -7.25 -12.35
N PRO A 71 -11.68 -6.34 -11.47
CA PRO A 71 -11.49 -6.51 -10.04
C PRO A 71 -12.28 -7.73 -9.52
N THR A 72 -11.69 -8.51 -8.63
CA THR A 72 -12.29 -9.73 -8.06
C THR A 72 -12.30 -9.71 -6.54
N ASN A 73 -13.11 -10.57 -5.92
CA ASN A 73 -13.11 -10.80 -4.47
C ASN A 73 -13.24 -9.55 -3.58
N GLY A 74 -13.94 -8.52 -4.08
CA GLY A 74 -14.14 -7.26 -3.36
C GLY A 74 -13.02 -6.24 -3.51
N ALA A 75 -11.94 -6.58 -4.22
CA ALA A 75 -10.95 -5.59 -4.65
C ALA A 75 -11.59 -4.55 -5.59
N GLN A 76 -10.92 -3.42 -5.73
CA GLN A 76 -11.41 -2.30 -6.55
C GLN A 76 -10.24 -1.71 -7.33
N ILE A 77 -10.49 -1.18 -8.52
CA ILE A 77 -9.44 -0.62 -9.40
C ILE A 77 -9.80 0.77 -9.89
N VAL A 78 -8.77 1.51 -10.30
CA VAL A 78 -8.89 2.79 -10.99
C VAL A 78 -7.74 2.96 -11.98
N ASN A 79 -8.06 3.34 -13.21
CA ASN A 79 -7.06 3.72 -14.21
C ASN A 79 -6.65 5.18 -13.99
N LEU A 80 -5.35 5.44 -13.88
CA LEU A 80 -4.81 6.79 -13.66
C LEU A 80 -4.25 7.40 -14.94
N GLY A 81 -4.04 6.61 -15.98
CA GLY A 81 -3.46 7.09 -17.22
C GLY A 81 -1.93 7.24 -17.13
N SER A 82 -1.43 8.19 -17.92
CA SER A 82 -0.02 8.61 -17.91
C SER A 82 0.28 9.51 -16.71
N VAL A 83 0.55 8.90 -15.56
CA VAL A 83 1.02 9.58 -14.34
C VAL A 83 2.37 9.03 -13.87
N SER A 84 3.08 9.79 -13.04
CA SER A 84 4.38 9.33 -12.51
C SER A 84 4.18 8.23 -11.46
N PHE A 85 4.55 7.00 -11.81
CA PHE A 85 4.55 5.86 -10.88
C PHE A 85 5.39 6.12 -9.61
N ALA A 86 6.57 6.71 -9.79
CA ALA A 86 7.47 7.04 -8.67
C ALA A 86 6.92 8.18 -7.79
N GLY A 87 6.13 9.09 -8.38
CA GLY A 87 5.50 10.21 -7.68
C GLY A 87 4.22 9.85 -6.93
N LEU A 88 3.62 8.68 -7.18
CA LEU A 88 2.45 8.21 -6.45
C LEU A 88 2.83 7.77 -5.04
N THR A 89 2.44 8.59 -4.07
CA THR A 89 2.56 8.32 -2.65
C THR A 89 1.37 7.49 -2.15
N GLU A 90 1.54 6.83 -1.02
CA GLU A 90 0.48 6.09 -0.36
C GLU A 90 -0.73 6.98 0.01
N ALA A 91 -0.50 8.17 0.56
CA ALA A 91 -1.58 9.11 0.88
C ALA A 91 -2.37 9.51 -0.38
N ALA A 92 -1.70 9.67 -1.52
CA ALA A 92 -2.37 9.88 -2.79
C ALA A 92 -3.21 8.64 -3.16
N LEU A 93 -2.65 7.42 -3.06
CA LEU A 93 -3.36 6.18 -3.34
C LEU A 93 -4.63 6.01 -2.49
N GLN A 94 -4.58 6.35 -1.20
CA GLN A 94 -5.73 6.27 -0.29
C GLN A 94 -6.84 7.28 -0.63
N SER A 95 -6.46 8.43 -1.22
CA SER A 95 -7.41 9.49 -1.60
C SER A 95 -8.12 9.23 -2.93
N LEU A 96 -7.68 8.24 -3.71
CA LEU A 96 -8.29 7.90 -4.99
C LEU A 96 -9.69 7.32 -4.82
N SER A 97 -10.55 7.57 -5.82
CA SER A 97 -11.85 6.93 -5.92
C SER A 97 -11.71 5.61 -6.68
N TYR A 98 -11.84 4.49 -5.97
CA TYR A 98 -11.77 3.15 -6.55
C TYR A 98 -13.16 2.64 -6.95
N GLY A 99 -13.22 1.86 -8.02
CA GLY A 99 -14.47 1.30 -8.54
C GLY A 99 -14.37 -0.17 -8.90
N LEU A 100 -15.50 -0.72 -9.35
CA LEU A 100 -15.60 -2.09 -9.85
C LEU A 100 -15.55 -2.16 -11.38
N THR A 101 -15.43 -1.01 -12.05
CA THR A 101 -15.39 -0.93 -13.51
C THR A 101 -14.11 -1.57 -14.04
N PRO A 102 -14.19 -2.59 -14.92
CA PRO A 102 -13.01 -3.18 -15.54
C PRO A 102 -12.22 -2.16 -16.36
N ILE A 103 -10.89 -2.31 -16.38
CA ILE A 103 -10.03 -1.51 -17.27
C ILE A 103 -9.89 -2.25 -18.60
N VAL A 104 -10.23 -1.58 -19.70
CA VAL A 104 -10.20 -2.18 -21.03
C VAL A 104 -8.75 -2.40 -21.47
N GLY A 105 -8.41 -3.66 -21.71
CA GLY A 105 -7.11 -4.11 -22.21
C GLY A 105 -7.16 -4.65 -23.65
N SER A 106 -8.21 -4.29 -24.40
CA SER A 106 -8.49 -4.80 -25.74
C SER A 106 -7.65 -4.09 -26.80
N ASN A 107 -7.45 -4.70 -27.98
CA ASN A 107 -6.68 -4.08 -29.06
C ASN A 107 -7.25 -2.73 -29.50
N ALA A 108 -8.59 -2.60 -29.48
CA ALA A 108 -9.29 -1.34 -29.70
C ALA A 108 -9.68 -0.73 -28.35
N GLY A 109 -9.42 0.57 -28.16
CA GLY A 109 -9.74 1.26 -26.91
C GLY A 109 -8.89 0.82 -25.72
N ASN A 110 -7.68 0.30 -25.95
CA ASN A 110 -6.76 -0.12 -24.90
C ASN A 110 -6.46 1.05 -23.95
N GLN A 111 -6.72 0.85 -22.67
CA GLN A 111 -6.33 1.76 -21.59
C GLN A 111 -5.04 1.28 -20.91
N LEU A 112 -4.73 -0.03 -20.98
CA LEU A 112 -3.52 -0.63 -20.41
C LEU A 112 -2.37 -0.61 -21.43
N THR A 113 -1.93 0.59 -21.81
CA THR A 113 -0.79 0.77 -22.72
C THR A 113 0.53 0.89 -21.95
N PHE A 114 1.67 0.68 -22.62
CA PHE A 114 2.98 0.84 -21.96
C PHE A 114 3.15 2.21 -21.31
N GLY A 115 3.64 2.22 -20.08
CA GLY A 115 3.80 3.43 -19.27
C GLY A 115 2.51 3.88 -18.56
N ASP A 116 1.38 3.24 -18.84
CA ASP A 116 0.13 3.51 -18.15
C ASP A 116 0.19 3.04 -16.71
N VAL A 117 -0.47 3.79 -15.83
CA VAL A 117 -0.52 3.49 -14.41
C VAL A 117 -1.97 3.30 -13.98
N PHE A 118 -2.20 2.25 -13.20
CA PHE A 118 -3.46 2.04 -12.50
C PHE A 118 -3.19 1.72 -11.03
N ALA A 119 -4.22 1.86 -10.21
CA ALA A 119 -4.17 1.51 -8.80
C ALA A 119 -5.22 0.46 -8.46
N VAL A 120 -4.90 -0.35 -7.46
CA VAL A 120 -5.75 -1.42 -6.93
C VAL A 120 -5.89 -1.22 -5.43
N LYS A 121 -7.13 -1.24 -4.93
CA LYS A 121 -7.41 -1.47 -3.52
C LYS A 121 -7.66 -2.96 -3.36
N THR A 122 -6.77 -3.66 -2.67
CA THR A 122 -6.79 -5.11 -2.55
C THR A 122 -7.94 -5.58 -1.66
N THR A 123 -8.26 -6.86 -1.72
CA THR A 123 -9.26 -7.49 -0.84
C THR A 123 -8.87 -7.39 0.64
N SER A 124 -7.58 -7.36 0.95
CA SER A 124 -7.04 -7.15 2.31
C SER A 124 -7.09 -5.69 2.77
N GLY A 125 -7.51 -4.76 1.91
CA GLY A 125 -7.57 -3.32 2.21
C GLY A 125 -6.25 -2.58 2.01
N ASN A 126 -5.27 -3.19 1.33
CA ASN A 126 -4.03 -2.54 0.95
C ASN A 126 -4.17 -1.80 -0.38
N TYR A 127 -3.16 -0.99 -0.71
CA TYR A 127 -3.18 -0.15 -1.89
C TYR A 127 -1.97 -0.43 -2.77
N ALA A 128 -2.22 -0.98 -3.96
CA ALA A 128 -1.20 -1.22 -4.97
C ALA A 128 -1.21 -0.12 -6.04
N LYS A 129 -0.03 0.32 -6.44
CA LYS A 129 0.19 1.04 -7.70
C LYS A 129 0.86 0.13 -8.70
N VAL A 130 0.47 0.22 -9.95
CA VAL A 130 0.88 -0.71 -11.00
C VAL A 130 1.25 0.06 -12.26
N LEU A 131 2.43 -0.22 -12.81
CA LEU A 131 2.96 0.34 -14.05
C LEU A 131 2.95 -0.72 -15.15
N VAL A 132 2.18 -0.49 -16.21
CA VAL A 132 2.16 -1.37 -17.38
C VAL A 132 3.53 -1.29 -18.10
N SER A 133 4.19 -2.43 -18.24
CA SER A 133 5.61 -2.52 -18.59
C SER A 133 5.89 -3.17 -19.95
N ALA A 134 4.85 -3.57 -20.69
CA ALA A 134 4.99 -4.06 -22.08
C ALA A 134 4.13 -3.24 -23.07
N PRO A 135 4.67 -2.93 -24.27
CA PRO A 135 3.98 -2.11 -25.29
C PRO A 135 2.94 -2.85 -26.12
N PHE A 136 2.91 -4.18 -26.06
CA PHE A 136 1.95 -4.98 -26.81
C PHE A 136 1.68 -6.30 -26.08
N PHE A 137 0.48 -6.84 -26.33
CA PHE A 137 0.12 -8.19 -25.91
C PHE A 137 0.67 -9.19 -26.93
N ASP A 138 1.46 -10.15 -26.43
CA ASP A 138 2.14 -11.15 -27.27
C ASP A 138 1.38 -12.49 -27.22
N PRO A 139 0.88 -13.02 -28.35
CA PRO A 139 0.28 -14.35 -28.43
C PRO A 139 1.20 -15.48 -27.95
N GLY A 140 2.52 -15.35 -28.13
CA GLY A 140 3.51 -16.32 -27.65
C GLY A 140 3.62 -16.38 -26.12
N ASN A 141 3.16 -15.33 -25.44
CA ASN A 141 3.02 -15.24 -24.00
C ASN A 141 1.55 -15.25 -23.58
N ASN A 142 0.69 -15.90 -24.37
CA ASN A 142 -0.75 -15.99 -24.11
C ASN A 142 -1.40 -14.62 -23.82
N ASN A 143 -0.92 -13.60 -24.51
CA ASN A 143 -1.30 -12.20 -24.37
C ASN A 143 -1.30 -11.69 -22.92
N GLY A 144 -0.30 -12.09 -22.13
CA GLY A 144 -0.21 -11.73 -20.73
C GLY A 144 -0.09 -10.21 -20.51
N LEU A 145 -0.64 -9.75 -19.38
CA LEU A 145 -0.48 -8.38 -18.91
C LEU A 145 0.80 -8.31 -18.07
N ILE A 146 1.81 -7.59 -18.57
CA ILE A 146 3.11 -7.47 -17.92
C ILE A 146 3.23 -6.12 -17.23
N PHE A 147 3.52 -6.11 -15.93
CA PHE A 147 3.60 -4.89 -15.13
C PHE A 147 4.62 -4.97 -14.01
N TYR A 148 5.05 -3.80 -13.54
CA TYR A 148 5.69 -3.63 -12.25
C TYR A 148 4.67 -3.13 -11.23
N TYR A 149 4.73 -3.57 -9.97
CA TYR A 149 3.81 -3.14 -8.93
C TYR A 149 4.50 -2.94 -7.58
N GLU A 150 3.88 -2.10 -6.75
CA GLU A 150 4.20 -1.88 -5.34
C GLU A 150 2.90 -1.78 -4.54
N THR A 151 2.77 -2.61 -3.52
CA THR A 151 1.61 -2.69 -2.62
C THR A 151 1.98 -2.16 -1.26
N TYR A 152 1.21 -1.21 -0.76
CA TYR A 152 1.40 -0.55 0.53
C TYR A 152 0.28 -0.89 1.49
N SER A 153 0.63 -1.06 2.76
CA SER A 153 -0.32 -1.33 3.83
C SER A 153 -1.38 -0.22 3.93
N GLY A 154 -2.66 -0.59 3.97
CA GLY A 154 -3.76 0.36 4.22
C GLY A 154 -3.85 0.85 5.67
N VAL A 155 -3.18 0.16 6.60
CA VAL A 155 -3.05 0.59 7.99
C VAL A 155 -1.79 1.44 8.15
N VAL A 156 -1.97 2.74 8.35
CA VAL A 156 -0.90 3.66 8.76
C VAL A 156 -0.64 3.42 10.25
N PRO A 157 0.57 3.02 10.69
CA PRO A 157 0.89 2.97 12.11
C PRO A 157 0.91 4.40 12.64
N GLU A 158 -0.14 4.86 13.32
CA GLU A 158 -0.11 6.22 13.85
C GLU A 158 1.06 6.37 14.85
N PRO A 159 1.94 7.37 14.70
CA PRO A 159 3.02 7.61 15.66
C PRO A 159 2.47 7.90 17.07
N ALA A 160 1.24 8.42 17.15
CA ALA A 160 0.53 8.64 18.41
C ALA A 160 0.17 7.32 19.13
N SER A 161 -0.16 6.24 18.41
CA SER A 161 -0.48 4.94 19.02
C SER A 161 0.75 4.32 19.67
N VAL A 162 1.92 4.42 19.01
CA VAL A 162 3.19 3.95 19.58
C VAL A 162 3.63 4.84 20.75
N ALA A 163 3.48 6.16 20.62
CA ALA A 163 3.80 7.11 21.70
C ALA A 163 2.89 6.95 22.92
N LEU A 164 1.59 6.67 22.75
CA LEU A 164 0.65 6.39 23.85
C LEU A 164 0.95 5.06 24.55
N VAL A 165 1.32 4.01 23.80
CA VAL A 165 1.74 2.73 24.39
C VAL A 165 3.03 2.90 25.20
N LEU A 166 4.04 3.60 24.65
CA LEU A 166 5.30 3.86 25.36
C LEU A 166 5.12 4.80 26.56
N ALA A 167 4.29 5.84 26.43
CA ALA A 167 3.96 6.74 27.53
C ALA A 167 3.17 6.02 28.63
N GLY A 168 2.22 5.15 28.27
CA GLY A 168 1.44 4.34 29.20
C GLY A 168 2.32 3.40 30.04
N VAL A 169 3.25 2.69 29.40
CA VAL A 169 4.20 1.79 30.10
C VAL A 169 5.18 2.59 30.97
N GLY A 170 5.65 3.75 30.50
CA GLY A 170 6.57 4.61 31.25
C GLY A 170 5.97 5.22 32.53
N VAL A 171 4.70 5.65 32.48
CA VAL A 171 4.00 6.19 33.66
C VAL A 171 3.76 5.11 34.72
N VAL A 172 3.37 3.90 34.32
CA VAL A 172 3.15 2.78 35.25
C VAL A 172 4.46 2.39 35.96
N GLY A 173 5.58 2.34 35.23
CA GLY A 173 6.90 2.05 35.81
C GLY A 173 7.39 3.12 36.81
N TRP A 174 7.07 4.39 36.58
CA TRP A 174 7.45 5.48 37.49
C TRP A 174 6.59 5.54 38.76
N VAL A 175 5.28 5.27 38.64
CA VAL A 175 4.36 5.18 39.80
C VAL A 175 4.70 3.99 40.69
N ALA A 176 5.09 2.84 40.11
CA ALA A 176 5.52 1.68 40.87
C ALA A 176 6.81 1.92 41.67
N ARG A 177 7.76 2.72 41.14
CA ARG A 177 9.01 3.05 41.85
C ARG A 177 8.82 3.99 43.04
N LYS A 178 7.77 4.82 43.06
CA LYS A 178 7.50 5.75 44.17
C LYS A 178 6.85 5.09 45.40
N LYS A 179 6.38 3.84 45.30
CA LYS A 179 5.76 3.10 46.41
C LYS A 179 6.71 2.08 47.05
N LYS A 180 7.93 2.49 47.43
CA LYS A 180 8.67 1.76 48.48
C LYS A 180 8.39 2.45 49.82
N PRO A 181 7.69 1.79 50.77
CA PRO A 181 7.58 2.32 52.12
C PRO A 181 8.95 2.24 52.78
N ALA A 182 9.35 3.33 53.44
CA ALA A 182 10.41 3.29 54.43
C ALA A 182 9.94 2.37 55.57
N LEU A 183 10.69 1.31 55.86
CA LEU A 183 10.55 0.54 57.08
C LEU A 183 11.73 0.88 57.99
N VAL A 184 11.35 1.09 59.26
CA VAL A 184 12.08 1.55 60.44
C VAL A 184 13.36 0.77 60.71
#